data_AF-A0A820KQR5-F1
#
_entry.id   AF-A0A820KQR5-F1
#
_cell.length_a   1.000
_cell.length_b   1.000
_cell.length_c   1.000
_cell.angle_alpha   90.00
_cell.angle_beta   90.00
_cell.angle_gamma   90.00
#
_symmetry.space_group_name_H-M   'P 1'
#
loop_
_entity.id
_entity.type
_entity.pdbx_description
1 polymer ?
#
loop_
_entity_poly.entity_id
_entity_poly.type
_entity_poly.pdbx_seq_one_letter_code
_entity_poly.pdbx_strand_id
1 'polypeptide(L)'
;EVDLDLGNYERFLDVTLHRDNNITTGKIYQYVIDKERRGDYLGKTVQVVPHITDAIQEWVQRVAHISVDEDKAEPDICIIEVKLT
;
A
#
# COMPACT_ATOMS: atom_id res chain seq x y z
N GLU A 1 -5.67 10.14 9.14
CA GLU A 1 -5.46 11.21 8.15
C GLU A 1 -5.62 10.58 6.78
N VAL A 2 -6.66 10.99 6.06
CA VAL A 2 -6.93 10.52 4.69
C VAL A 2 -6.45 11.65 3.79
N ASP A 3 -5.66 11.29 2.78
CA ASP A 3 -5.10 12.24 1.84
C ASP A 3 -6.24 12.92 1.06
N LEU A 4 -6.16 14.24 0.85
CA LEU A 4 -7.14 15.01 0.10
C LEU A 4 -7.36 14.41 -1.30
N ASP A 5 -6.31 13.83 -1.89
CA ASP A 5 -6.37 13.28 -3.23
C ASP A 5 -7.19 11.99 -3.31
N LEU A 6 -7.32 11.22 -2.22
CA LEU A 6 -8.17 10.03 -2.22
C LEU A 6 -9.65 10.41 -2.40
N GLY A 7 -10.10 11.49 -1.77
CA GLY A 7 -11.47 11.98 -1.92
C GLY A 7 -11.79 12.43 -3.35
N ASN A 8 -10.77 12.88 -4.10
CA ASN A 8 -10.94 13.18 -5.53
C ASN A 8 -11.20 11.88 -6.31
N TYR A 9 -10.38 10.83 -6.13
CA TYR A 9 -10.59 9.56 -6.82
C TYR A 9 -11.93 8.91 -6.49
N GLU A 10 -12.33 8.88 -5.21
CA GLU A 10 -13.63 8.35 -4.79
C GLU A 10 -14.78 9.06 -5.53
N ARG A 11 -14.71 10.39 -5.63
CA ARG A 11 -15.74 11.19 -6.30
C ARG A 11 -15.76 11.02 -7.83
N PHE A 12 -14.59 10.94 -8.48
CA PHE A 12 -14.51 10.87 -9.94
C PHE A 12 -14.76 9.47 -10.49
N LEU A 13 -14.44 8.43 -9.71
CA LEU A 13 -14.56 7.04 -10.13
C LEU A 13 -15.78 6.34 -9.51
N ASP A 14 -16.50 6.98 -8.59
CA ASP A 14 -17.65 6.41 -7.87
C ASP A 14 -17.30 5.12 -7.11
N VAL A 15 -16.13 5.10 -6.47
CA VAL A 15 -15.61 3.97 -5.68
C VAL A 15 -15.41 4.38 -4.23
N THR A 16 -15.37 3.39 -3.33
CA THR A 16 -15.02 3.62 -1.91
C THR A 16 -13.62 3.07 -1.63
N LEU A 17 -12.66 3.96 -1.37
CA LEU A 17 -11.29 3.58 -1.06
C LEU A 17 -11.14 3.23 0.42
N HIS A 18 -10.14 2.42 0.72
CA HIS A 18 -9.79 2.01 2.07
C HIS A 18 -8.53 2.72 2.56
N ARG A 19 -8.29 2.65 3.88
CA ARG A 19 -7.09 3.22 4.51
C ARG A 19 -5.77 2.68 3.93
N ASP A 20 -5.81 1.50 3.35
CA ASP A 20 -4.66 0.83 2.76
C ASP A 20 -4.32 1.31 1.34
N ASN A 21 -5.24 2.01 0.67
CA ASN A 21 -4.98 2.67 -0.62
C ASN A 21 -4.06 3.89 -0.47
N ASN A 22 -3.85 4.38 0.76
CA ASN A 22 -2.83 5.38 1.07
C ASN A 22 -1.56 4.72 1.59
N ILE A 23 -0.49 4.71 0.81
CA ILE A 23 0.83 4.21 1.23
C ILE A 23 1.73 5.41 1.52
N THR A 24 2.37 5.39 2.70
CA THR A 24 3.37 6.39 3.07
C THR A 24 4.68 5.72 3.42
N THR A 25 5.78 6.46 3.28
CA THR A 25 7.11 6.01 3.73
C THR A 25 7.06 5.53 5.18
N GLY A 26 6.44 6.29 6.08
CA GLY A 26 6.30 5.91 7.49
C GLY A 26 5.60 4.58 7.70
N LYS A 27 4.52 4.28 6.95
CA LYS A 27 3.81 2.99 7.03
C LYS A 27 4.70 1.82 6.62
N ILE A 28 5.44 1.94 5.50
CA ILE A 28 6.30 0.86 5.00
C ILE A 28 7.48 0.62 5.94
N TYR A 29 8.14 1.68 6.42
CA TYR A 29 9.24 1.52 7.38
C TYR A 29 8.76 0.89 8.68
N GLN A 30 7.61 1.32 9.21
CA GLN A 30 7.04 0.70 10.41
C GLN A 30 6.75 -0.79 10.20
N TYR A 31 6.12 -1.15 9.07
CA TYR A 31 5.82 -2.54 8.72
C TYR A 31 7.08 -3.42 8.67
N VAL A 32 8.16 -2.92 8.05
CA VAL A 32 9.42 -3.65 7.93
C VAL A 32 10.15 -3.76 9.27
N ILE A 33 10.17 -2.70 10.09
CA ILE A 33 10.74 -2.73 11.44
C ILE A 33 10.01 -3.75 12.33
N ASP A 34 8.67 -3.83 12.21
CA ASP A 34 7.90 -4.79 12.98
C ASP A 34 8.16 -6.24 12.53
N LYS A 35 8.34 -6.49 11.22
CA LYS A 35 8.80 -7.78 10.67
C LYS A 35 10.19 -8.15 11.23
N GLU A 36 11.11 -7.19 11.26
CA GLU A 36 12.46 -7.39 11.80
C GLU A 36 12.44 -7.75 13.29
N ARG A 37 11.67 -7.02 14.10
CA ARG A 37 11.54 -7.28 15.54
C ARG A 37 10.90 -8.63 15.87
N ARG A 38 10.01 -9.13 15.01
CA ARG A 38 9.44 -10.49 15.13
C ARG A 38 10.41 -11.61 14.73
N GLY A 39 11.50 -11.26 14.04
CA GLY A 39 12.48 -12.23 13.53
C GLY A 39 12.16 -12.76 12.14
N ASP A 40 11.26 -12.13 11.38
CA ASP A 40 10.81 -12.59 10.06
C ASP A 40 11.98 -12.61 9.03
N TYR A 41 13.04 -11.82 9.27
CA TYR A 41 14.25 -11.79 8.45
C TYR A 41 15.39 -12.69 8.96
N LEU A 42 15.13 -13.59 9.91
CA LEU A 42 16.08 -14.60 10.41
C LEU A 42 17.42 -14.00 10.92
N GLY A 43 17.37 -12.80 11.50
CA GLY A 43 18.55 -12.10 12.03
C GLY A 43 19.50 -11.53 10.97
N LYS A 44 19.11 -11.56 9.68
CA LYS A 44 19.85 -10.90 8.61
C LYS A 44 19.64 -9.38 8.68
N THR A 45 20.63 -8.64 8.20
CA THR A 45 20.52 -7.18 8.09
C THR A 45 19.42 -6.78 7.12
N VAL A 46 18.48 -5.97 7.60
CA VAL A 46 17.46 -5.33 6.77
C VAL A 46 18.06 -4.11 6.07
N GLN A 47 17.72 -3.95 4.80
CA GLN A 47 18.27 -2.96 3.88
C GLN A 47 17.15 -2.37 3.03
N VAL A 48 17.38 -1.17 2.46
CA VAL A 48 16.41 -0.53 1.55
C VAL A 48 16.08 -1.44 0.37
N VAL A 49 17.10 -1.98 -0.29
CA VAL A 49 16.94 -3.03 -1.29
C VAL A 49 17.46 -4.34 -0.70
N PRO A 50 16.72 -5.45 -0.76
CA PRO A 50 15.38 -5.59 -1.36
C PRO A 50 14.22 -5.33 -0.38
N HIS A 51 14.46 -5.28 0.93
CA HIS A 51 13.37 -5.42 1.92
C HIS A 51 12.33 -4.30 1.91
N ILE A 52 12.72 -3.04 1.69
CA ILE A 52 11.75 -1.93 1.58
C ILE A 52 11.04 -2.00 0.23
N THR A 53 11.76 -2.28 -0.86
CA THR A 53 11.16 -2.39 -2.19
C THR A 53 10.18 -3.55 -2.29
N ASP A 54 10.49 -4.69 -1.70
CA ASP A 54 9.62 -5.87 -1.64
C ASP A 54 8.37 -5.57 -0.81
N ALA A 55 8.51 -4.89 0.33
CA ALA A 55 7.37 -4.48 1.14
C ALA A 55 6.42 -3.53 0.39
N ILE A 56 6.94 -2.64 -0.47
CA ILE A 56 6.12 -1.79 -1.34
C ILE A 56 5.38 -2.65 -2.37
N GLN A 57 6.07 -3.60 -3.02
CA GLN A 57 5.47 -4.50 -4.01
C GLN A 57 4.38 -5.38 -3.39
N GLU A 58 4.66 -6.02 -2.25
CA GLU A 58 3.70 -6.82 -1.48
C GLU A 58 2.44 -6.01 -1.15
N TRP A 59 2.61 -4.75 -0.75
CA TRP A 59 1.49 -3.87 -0.41
C TRP A 59 0.64 -3.56 -1.64
N VAL A 60 1.27 -3.15 -2.74
CA VAL A 60 0.58 -2.81 -4.00
C VAL A 60 -0.17 -4.03 -4.53
N GLN A 61 0.47 -5.19 -4.59
CA GLN A 61 -0.17 -6.43 -5.02
C GLN A 61 -1.39 -6.75 -4.16
N ARG A 62 -1.24 -6.72 -2.84
CA ARG A 62 -2.35 -7.00 -1.92
C ARG A 62 -3.54 -6.07 -2.14
N VAL A 63 -3.31 -4.76 -2.27
CA VAL A 63 -4.40 -3.78 -2.40
C VAL A 63 -5.03 -3.81 -3.80
N ALA A 64 -4.27 -4.13 -4.84
CA ALA A 64 -4.79 -4.25 -6.20
C ALA A 64 -5.86 -5.34 -6.36
N HIS A 65 -5.82 -6.38 -5.52
CA HIS A 65 -6.80 -7.48 -5.53
C HIS A 65 -8.02 -7.23 -4.62
N ILE A 66 -8.08 -6.11 -3.91
CA ILE A 66 -9.21 -5.78 -3.03
C ILE A 66 -10.20 -4.92 -3.82
N SER A 67 -11.44 -5.38 -3.96
CA SER A 67 -12.50 -4.58 -4.58
C SER A 67 -12.72 -3.27 -3.83
N VAL A 68 -12.89 -2.19 -4.59
CA VAL A 68 -13.29 -0.86 -4.12
C VAL A 68 -14.70 -0.47 -4.60
N ASP A 69 -15.35 -1.38 -5.34
CA ASP A 69 -16.70 -1.24 -5.90
C ASP A 69 -17.70 -2.13 -5.13
N GLU A 70 -18.99 -1.80 -5.23
CA GLU A 70 -20.11 -2.48 -4.56
C GLU A 70 -20.32 -3.92 -5.04
N ASP A 71 -19.99 -4.20 -6.30
CA ASP A 71 -20.15 -5.51 -6.93
C ASP A 71 -19.15 -6.56 -6.42
N LYS A 72 -18.12 -6.11 -5.68
CA LYS A 72 -17.04 -6.92 -5.09
C LYS A 72 -16.23 -7.69 -6.13
N ALA A 73 -16.23 -7.25 -7.39
CA ALA A 73 -15.39 -7.83 -8.41
C ALA A 73 -13.92 -7.52 -8.16
N GLU A 74 -13.03 -8.42 -8.58
CA GLU A 74 -11.60 -8.15 -8.56
C GLU A 74 -11.27 -7.07 -9.61
N PRO A 75 -10.53 -6.01 -9.27
CA PRO A 75 -10.20 -4.95 -10.24
C PRO A 75 -9.27 -5.43 -11.36
N ASP A 76 -9.57 -5.06 -12.61
CA ASP A 76 -8.70 -5.33 -13.76
C ASP A 76 -7.50 -4.38 -13.84
N ILE A 77 -7.66 -3.14 -13.36
CA ILE A 77 -6.67 -2.07 -13.47
C ILE A 77 -6.45 -1.43 -12.10
N CYS A 78 -5.18 -1.28 -11.71
CA CYS A 78 -4.77 -0.52 -10.54
C CYS A 78 -4.02 0.75 -10.97
N ILE A 79 -4.54 1.92 -10.61
CA ILE A 79 -3.89 3.21 -10.84
C ILE A 79 -3.02 3.54 -9.63
N ILE A 80 -1.74 3.83 -9.88
CA ILE A 80 -0.78 4.18 -8.83
C ILE A 80 -0.33 5.62 -9.05
N GLU A 81 -0.61 6.48 -8.07
CA GLU A 81 -0.07 7.84 -8.03
C GLU A 81 1.17 7.88 -7.14
N VAL A 82 2.27 8.41 -7.67
CA VAL A 82 3.50 8.65 -6.91
C VAL A 82 3.68 10.14 -6.71
N LYS A 83 3.59 10.58 -5.46
CA LYS A 83 3.85 11.97 -5.08
C LYS A 83 5.31 12.17 -4.74
N LEU A 84 5.91 13.20 -5.34
CA LEU A 84 7.21 13.71 -4.99
C LEU A 84 6.98 15.06 -4.29
N THR A 85 6.96 15.02 -2.97
CA THR A 85 6.81 16.19 -2.09
C THR A 85 7.87 16.17 -1.02
#